data_AF-A0A944E9U7-F1
#
_entry.id   AF-A0A944E9U7-F1
#
_cell.length_a   1.000
_cell.length_b   1.000
_cell.length_c   1.000
_cell.angle_alpha   90.00
_cell.angle_beta   90.00
_cell.angle_gamma   90.00
#
_symmetry.space_group_name_H-M   'P 1'
#
loop_
_entity.id
_entity.type
_entity.pdbx_description
1 polymer ?
#
loop_
_entity_poly.entity_id
_entity_poly.type
_entity_poly.pdbx_seq_one_letter_code
_entity_poly.pdbx_strand_id
1 'polypeptide(L)' 'MPGHVRITVHPPSSSGGRRVSAGAEHLGVAYGVADVLEFLRRAGADPDEVQLDDPRFVEWRGGGPGVW' A
#
# COMPACT_ATOMS: atom_id res chain seq x y z
N MET A 1 10.96 5.97 -18.36
CA MET A 1 11.03 4.99 -17.27
C MET A 1 9.60 4.59 -16.98
N PRO A 2 9.17 3.32 -17.08
CA PRO A 2 7.93 2.92 -16.44
C PRO A 2 8.14 3.23 -14.95
N GLY A 3 7.48 4.28 -14.45
CA GLY A 3 7.59 4.64 -13.05
C GLY A 3 7.01 3.49 -12.25
N HIS A 4 7.81 2.87 -11.38
CA HIS A 4 7.28 1.87 -10.45
C HIS A 4 6.10 2.49 -9.71
N VAL A 5 4.94 1.82 -9.74
CA VAL A 5 3.75 2.32 -9.06
C VAL A 5 4.00 2.27 -7.56
N ARG A 6 4.13 3.46 -6.96
CA ARG A 6 4.24 3.63 -5.53
C ARG A 6 2.84 3.72 -4.92
N ILE A 7 2.59 2.88 -3.93
CA ILE A 7 1.33 2.86 -3.20
C ILE A 7 1.48 3.65 -1.90
N THR A 8 0.50 4.49 -1.60
CA THR A 8 0.35 5.16 -0.30
C THR A 8 -0.71 4.46 0.52
N VAL A 9 -0.35 4.01 1.72
CA VAL A 9 -1.26 3.52 2.75
C VAL A 9 -1.50 4.65 3.75
N HIS A 10 -2.73 5.14 3.77
CA HIS A 10 -3.15 6.26 4.62
C HIS A 10 -3.28 5.84 6.09
N PRO A 11 -3.45 6.77 7.05
CA PRO A 11 -3.62 6.42 8.46
C PRO A 11 -4.77 5.44 8.72
N PRO A 12 -4.66 4.62 9.78
CA PRO A 12 -5.77 3.87 10.35
C PRO A 12 -7.07 4.68 10.41
N SER A 13 -8.16 4.10 9.92
CA SER A 13 -9.49 4.64 10.12
C SER A 13 -10.11 4.08 11.39
N SER A 14 -11.11 4.76 11.94
CA SER A 14 -11.92 4.24 13.06
C SER A 14 -12.68 2.95 12.73
N SER A 15 -12.79 2.58 11.46
CA SER A 15 -13.41 1.33 11.01
C SER A 15 -12.41 0.16 10.94
N GLY A 16 -11.15 0.35 11.37
CA GLY A 16 -10.13 -0.70 11.45
C GLY A 16 -9.46 -1.05 10.13
N GLY A 17 -9.60 -0.18 9.11
CA GLY A 17 -8.97 -0.35 7.81
C GLY A 17 -8.12 0.85 7.43
N ARG A 18 -7.30 0.70 6.40
CA ARG A 18 -6.45 1.75 5.86
C ARG A 18 -6.76 1.98 4.40
N ARG A 19 -7.04 3.23 4.04
CA ARG A 19 -7.21 3.60 2.63
C ARG A 19 -5.89 3.41 1.89
N VAL A 20 -5.96 2.92 0.66
CA VAL A 20 -4.83 2.67 -0.23
C VAL A 20 -5.01 3.44 -1.55
N SER A 21 -3.94 4.04 -2.06
CA SER A 21 -3.93 4.79 -3.32
C SER A 21 -2.62 4.65 -4.09
N ALA A 22 -2.68 4.65 -5.42
CA ALA A 22 -1.52 4.81 -6.31
C ALA A 22 -1.55 6.22 -6.89
N GLY A 23 -0.68 7.11 -6.40
CA GLY A 23 -0.75 8.53 -6.74
C GLY A 23 -2.12 9.14 -6.41
N ALA A 24 -2.84 9.61 -7.42
CA ALA A 24 -4.19 10.18 -7.27
C ALA A 24 -5.31 9.12 -7.33
N GLU A 25 -5.01 7.90 -7.75
CA GLU A 25 -6.01 6.83 -7.91
C GLU A 25 -6.27 6.13 -6.57
N HIS A 26 -7.54 5.97 -6.21
CA HIS A 26 -7.93 5.20 -5.03
C HIS A 26 -8.08 3.71 -5.39
N LEU A 27 -7.26 2.86 -4.77
CA LEU A 27 -7.25 1.43 -5.04
C LEU A 27 -8.23 0.64 -4.16
N GLY A 28 -8.49 1.12 -2.94
CA GLY A 28 -9.43 0.51 -2.01
C GLY A 28 -9.03 0.67 -0.54
N VAL A 29 -9.57 -0.20 0.32
CA VAL A 29 -9.27 -0.25 1.76
C VAL A 29 -8.62 -1.59 2.08
N ALA A 30 -7.47 -1.55 2.75
CA ALA A 30 -6.76 -2.71 3.28
C ALA A 30 -7.10 -2.90 4.76
N TYR A 31 -7.31 -4.13 5.18
CA TYR A 31 -7.48 -4.52 6.59
C TYR A 31 -6.27 -5.30 7.11
N GLY A 32 -5.25 -5.47 6.27
CA GLY A 32 -4.00 -6.12 6.64
C GLY A 32 -2.97 -6.03 5.53
N VAL A 33 -1.78 -6.54 5.84
CA VAL A 33 -0.63 -6.55 4.94
C VAL A 33 -0.92 -7.30 3.62
N ALA A 34 -1.67 -8.41 3.70
CA ALA A 34 -2.04 -9.20 2.52
C ALA A 34 -2.82 -8.38 1.49
N ASP A 35 -3.72 -7.49 1.92
CA ASP A 35 -4.48 -6.63 1.02
C ASP A 35 -3.58 -5.60 0.32
N VAL A 36 -2.57 -5.08 1.03
CA VAL A 36 -1.58 -4.15 0.46
C VAL A 36 -0.75 -4.83 -0.62
N LEU A 37 -0.32 -6.07 -0.40
CA LEU A 37 0.37 -6.88 -1.40
C LEU A 37 -0.51 -7.16 -2.63
N GLU A 38 -1.80 -7.42 -2.43
CA GLU A 38 -2.73 -7.60 -3.54
C GLU A 38 -2.93 -6.30 -4.35
N PHE A 39 -2.96 -5.14 -3.70
CA PHE A 39 -2.99 -3.85 -4.40
C PHE A 39 -1.71 -3.59 -5.22
N LEU A 40 -0.54 -3.92 -4.66
CA LEU A 40 0.75 -3.85 -5.37
C LEU A 40 0.75 -4.75 -6.60
N ARG A 41 0.28 -6.00 -6.46
CA ARG A 41 0.15 -6.96 -7.55
C ARG A 41 -0.75 -6.45 -8.67
N ARG A 42 -1.92 -5.87 -8.32
CA ARG A 42 -2.85 -5.26 -9.27
C ARG A 42 -2.28 -4.02 -9.96
N ALA A 43 -1.40 -3.30 -9.27
CA ALA A 43 -0.66 -2.17 -9.81
C ALA A 43 0.54 -2.58 -10.69
N GLY A 44 0.78 -3.88 -10.89
CA GLY A 44 1.83 -4.41 -11.75
C GLY A 44 3.18 -4.59 -11.06
N ALA A 45 3.24 -4.51 -9.73
CA ALA A 45 4.44 -4.86 -8.98
C ALA A 45 4.46 -6.37 -8.68
N ASP A 46 5.65 -6.98 -8.71
CA ASP A 46 5.83 -8.37 -8.34
C ASP A 46 5.91 -8.51 -6.80
N PRO A 47 5.00 -9.25 -6.15
CA PRO A 47 5.04 -9.46 -4.69
C PRO A 47 6.36 -10.05 -4.18
N ASP A 48 7.07 -10.82 -5.01
CA ASP A 48 8.35 -11.44 -4.63
C ASP A 48 9.52 -10.44 -4.68
N GLU A 49 9.36 -9.31 -5.39
CA GLU A 49 10.36 -8.24 -5.48
C GLU A 49 10.01 -7.03 -4.59
N VAL A 50 8.78 -6.96 -4.07
CA VAL A 50 8.34 -5.83 -3.24
C VAL A 50 8.60 -6.08 -1.76
N GLN A 51 9.40 -5.20 -1.16
CA GLN A 51 9.52 -5.07 0.28
C GLN A 51 8.56 -3.98 0.79
N LEU A 52 7.71 -4.31 1.76
CA LEU A 52 6.69 -3.39 2.27
C LEU A 52 7.27 -2.23 3.10
N ASP A 53 8.46 -2.43 3.66
CA ASP A 53 9.22 -1.41 4.38
C ASP A 53 10.07 -0.55 3.44
N ASP A 54 10.16 -0.90 2.15
CA ASP A 54 10.85 -0.10 1.16
C ASP A 54 9.96 1.08 0.69
N PRO A 55 10.37 2.33 0.99
CA PRO A 55 9.60 3.52 0.64
C PRO A 55 9.49 3.75 -0.86
N ARG A 56 10.25 3.05 -1.70
CA ARG A 56 10.11 3.07 -3.17
C ARG A 56 8.79 2.43 -3.62
N PHE A 57 8.29 1.44 -2.90
CA PHE A 57 7.06 0.73 -3.22
C PHE A 57 5.89 1.18 -2.34
N VAL A 58 6.12 1.37 -1.03
CA VAL A 58 5.05 1.66 -0.08
C VAL A 58 5.36 2.87 0.78
N GLU A 59 4.49 3.87 0.73
CA GLU A 59 4.47 4.98 1.68
C GLU A 59 3.43 4.71 2.77
N TRP A 60 3.89 4.47 4.00
CA TRP A 60 3.03 4.32 5.17
C TRP A 60 2.81 5.67 5.86
N ARG A 61 1.56 6.08 6.04
CA ARG A 61 1.18 7.30 6.78
C ARG A 61 0.43 6.96 8.06
N GLY A 62 0.81 7.55 9.19
CA GLY A 62 0.12 7.28 10.47
C GLY A 62 0.46 5.92 11.08
N GLY A 63 1.66 5.40 10.82
CA GLY A 63 2.15 4.12 11.33
C GLY A 63 2.53 3.13 10.22
N GLY A 64 3.52 2.27 10.50
CA GLY A 64 4.03 1.26 9.56
C GLY A 64 3.10 0.04 9.40
N PRO A 65 3.59 -1.05 8.77
CA PRO A 65 2.78 -2.25 8.48
C PRO A 65 2.25 -3.00 9.71
N GLY A 66 2.77 -2.70 10.90
CA GLY A 66 2.29 -3.25 12.17
C GLY A 66 1.15 -2.46 12.83
N VAL A 67 0.65 -1.39 12.20
CA VAL A 67 -0.38 -0.50 12.77
C VAL A 67 -1.59 -0.44 11.83
N TRP A 68 -2.79 -0.75 12.34
CA TRP A 68 -4.05 -0.89 11.59
C TRP A 68 -5.22 -0.19 12.26
#